data_AF-A0A7Y2MR61-F1
#
_entry.id   AF-A0A7Y2MR61-F1
#
_cell.length_a   1.000
_cell.length_b   1.000
_cell.length_c   1.000
_cell.angle_alpha   90.00
_cell.angle_beta   90.00
_cell.angle_gamma   90.00
#
_symmetry.space_group_name_H-M   'P 1'
#
loop_
_entity.id
_entity.type
_entity.pdbx_description
1 polymer ?
#
loop_
_entity_poly.entity_id
_entity_poly.type
_entity_poly.pdbx_seq_one_letter_code
_entity_poly.pdbx_strand_id
1 'polypeptide(L)'
;MKKLILSFLVIITMTSSCKVLEELALVPSEFETISALKEVLNSSAFRSIATLKKMNDGGVEALLPQELQPVFGTLRNIGLGGKIDEVNKQIVSVSGVVVEESGYIMADAIKELTFTDAVAVVTGGKDAATQVLREKMYISVKKRYSGRLDEELQKGGGDAVKYWPIATNAYNLFSKDKVEGTLSDFIA
;
A
#
# COMPACT_ATOMS: atom_id res chain seq x y z
N MET A 1 20.55 40.81 36.21
CA MET A 1 19.21 40.38 36.68
C MET A 1 18.04 40.98 35.90
N LYS A 2 18.08 42.26 35.45
CA LYS A 2 16.99 42.86 34.62
C LYS A 2 16.79 42.24 33.23
N LYS A 3 17.85 41.72 32.58
CA LYS A 3 17.74 41.07 31.25
C LYS A 3 17.17 39.64 31.28
N LEU A 4 17.21 38.97 32.44
CA LEU A 4 16.62 37.64 32.63
C LEU A 4 15.11 37.71 32.91
N ILE A 5 14.65 38.79 33.56
CA ILE A 5 13.23 39.04 33.83
C ILE A 5 12.47 39.41 32.54
N LEU A 6 13.12 40.14 31.62
CA LEU A 6 12.52 40.50 30.32
C LEU A 6 12.33 39.27 29.39
N SER A 7 13.17 38.25 29.53
CA SER A 7 13.09 37.01 28.73
C SER A 7 11.99 36.06 29.20
N PHE A 8 11.60 36.12 30.48
CA PHE A 8 10.53 35.27 31.03
C PHE A 8 9.13 35.84 30.72
N LEU A 9 9.02 37.15 30.53
CA LEU A 9 7.74 37.81 30.21
C LEU A 9 7.27 37.56 28.76
N VAL A 10 8.19 37.31 27.82
CA VAL A 10 7.86 36.99 26.42
C VAL A 10 7.42 35.53 26.23
N ILE A 11 7.83 34.62 27.13
CA ILE A 11 7.44 33.20 27.09
C ILE A 11 6.01 33.00 27.61
N ILE A 12 5.53 33.87 28.51
CA ILE A 12 4.17 33.77 29.08
C ILE A 12 3.08 34.16 28.05
N THR A 13 3.38 35.02 27.09
CA THR A 13 2.39 35.48 26.08
C THR A 13 2.12 34.50 24.95
N MET A 14 2.84 33.37 24.85
CA MET A 14 2.59 32.33 23.83
C MET A 14 1.66 31.21 24.31
N THR A 15 1.23 31.19 25.57
CA THR A 15 0.43 30.08 26.13
C THR A 15 -1.09 30.25 26.02
N SER A 16 -1.60 31.46 25.70
CA SER A 16 -3.05 31.70 25.55
C SER A 16 -3.67 31.15 24.26
N SER A 17 -2.86 30.66 23.31
CA SER A 17 -3.38 30.12 22.04
C SER A 17 -4.12 28.78 22.18
N CYS A 18 -3.81 27.97 23.21
CA CYS A 18 -4.48 26.68 23.38
C CYS A 18 -5.91 26.80 23.92
N LYS A 19 -6.20 27.80 24.77
CA LYS A 19 -7.57 28.02 25.27
C LYS A 19 -8.53 28.53 24.19
N VAL A 20 -8.03 29.33 23.24
CA VAL A 20 -8.83 29.82 22.10
C VAL A 20 -9.20 28.69 21.14
N LEU A 21 -8.35 27.66 21.00
CA LEU A 21 -8.64 26.50 20.15
C LEU A 21 -9.75 25.60 20.72
N GLU A 22 -9.78 25.45 22.05
CA GLU A 22 -10.79 24.66 22.76
C GLU A 22 -12.18 25.36 22.75
N GLU A 23 -12.18 26.69 22.75
CA GLU A 23 -13.40 27.52 22.66
C GLU A 23 -13.90 27.68 21.21
N LEU A 24 -13.05 27.47 20.21
CA LEU A 24 -13.40 27.58 18.79
C LEU A 24 -14.15 26.39 18.21
N ALA A 25 -14.19 25.24 18.90
CA ALA A 25 -14.88 24.01 18.48
C ALA A 25 -14.84 23.80 16.95
N LEU A 26 -13.67 24.00 16.34
CA LEU A 26 -13.46 23.79 14.92
C LEU A 26 -13.43 22.29 14.69
N VAL A 27 -14.62 21.70 14.64
CA VAL A 27 -14.82 20.36 14.08
C VAL A 27 -14.38 20.49 12.62
N PRO A 28 -13.25 19.88 12.23
CA PRO A 28 -12.80 19.96 10.85
C PRO A 28 -13.91 19.42 9.95
N SER A 29 -14.12 20.07 8.80
CA SER A 29 -15.08 19.55 7.84
C SER A 29 -14.70 18.14 7.39
N GLU A 30 -15.68 17.38 6.90
CA GLU A 30 -15.42 16.02 6.38
C GLU A 30 -14.32 16.03 5.33
N PHE A 31 -14.34 17.03 4.45
CA PHE A 31 -13.35 17.22 3.40
C PHE A 31 -11.94 17.50 3.94
N GLU A 32 -11.81 18.37 4.94
CA GLU A 32 -10.52 18.67 5.58
C GLU A 32 -9.95 17.44 6.29
N THR A 33 -10.80 16.68 6.99
CA THR A 33 -10.41 15.46 7.70
C THR A 33 -9.87 14.41 6.72
N ILE A 34 -10.60 14.15 5.63
CA ILE A 34 -10.18 13.17 4.61
C ILE A 34 -8.91 13.62 3.92
N SER A 35 -8.81 14.89 3.54
CA SER A 35 -7.66 15.41 2.80
C SER A 35 -6.40 15.38 3.65
N ALA A 36 -6.48 15.80 4.92
CA ALA A 36 -5.37 15.73 5.85
C ALA A 36 -4.93 14.28 6.10
N LEU A 37 -5.88 13.36 6.28
CA LEU A 37 -5.55 11.95 6.45
C LEU A 37 -4.87 11.37 5.22
N LYS A 38 -5.43 11.61 4.03
CA LYS A 38 -4.84 11.16 2.76
C LYS A 38 -3.43 11.69 2.60
N GLU A 39 -3.19 12.96 2.89
CA GLU A 39 -1.86 13.57 2.80
C GLU A 39 -0.85 12.91 3.76
N VAL A 40 -1.24 12.70 5.02
CA VAL A 40 -0.38 12.04 6.03
C VAL A 40 -0.06 10.59 5.64
N LEU A 41 -1.08 9.83 5.23
CA LEU A 41 -0.90 8.45 4.80
C LEU A 41 -0.04 8.35 3.54
N ASN A 42 -0.24 9.26 2.59
CA ASN A 42 0.53 9.28 1.36
C ASN A 42 2.00 9.63 1.62
N SER A 43 2.26 10.66 2.43
CA SER A 43 3.61 11.06 2.82
C SER A 43 4.34 9.96 3.58
N SER A 44 3.67 9.32 4.55
CA SER A 44 4.27 8.24 5.35
C SER A 44 4.54 6.97 4.51
N ALA A 45 3.63 6.61 3.61
CA ALA A 45 3.82 5.51 2.67
C ALA A 45 5.03 5.77 1.76
N PHE A 46 5.09 6.94 1.09
CA PHE A 46 6.20 7.26 0.19
C PHE A 46 7.54 7.38 0.90
N ARG A 47 7.58 7.88 2.15
CA ARG A 47 8.80 7.86 2.97
C ARG A 47 9.24 6.43 3.29
N SER A 48 8.30 5.53 3.57
CA SER A 48 8.60 4.12 3.84
C SER A 48 9.15 3.42 2.60
N ILE A 49 8.54 3.64 1.44
CA ILE A 49 9.02 3.12 0.14
C ILE A 49 10.41 3.66 -0.20
N ALA A 50 10.64 4.97 -0.01
CA ALA A 50 11.96 5.57 -0.23
C ALA A 50 13.03 4.99 0.72
N THR A 51 12.64 4.65 1.95
CA THR A 51 13.52 3.99 2.92
C THR A 51 13.86 2.57 2.47
N LEU A 52 12.86 1.79 2.05
CA LEU A 52 13.05 0.43 1.54
C LEU A 52 13.93 0.43 0.28
N LYS A 53 13.75 1.39 -0.62
CA LYS A 53 14.59 1.53 -1.81
C LYS A 53 16.06 1.77 -1.46
N LYS A 54 16.34 2.61 -0.45
CA LYS A 54 17.71 2.84 0.04
C LYS A 54 18.32 1.61 0.72
N MET A 55 17.51 0.79 1.40
CA MET A 55 17.98 -0.46 1.99
C MET A 55 18.38 -1.48 0.91
N ASN A 56 17.71 -1.45 -0.24
CA ASN A 56 18.03 -2.29 -1.40
C ASN A 56 19.40 -1.98 -2.03
N ASP A 57 19.96 -0.79 -1.77
CA ASP A 57 21.29 -0.39 -2.24
C ASP A 57 22.44 -1.09 -1.45
N GLY A 58 22.13 -1.77 -0.34
CA GLY A 58 23.09 -2.47 0.53
C GLY A 58 23.67 -3.78 -0.02
N GLY A 59 23.28 -4.20 -1.23
CA GLY A 59 23.82 -5.38 -1.93
C GLY A 59 22.85 -6.56 -2.00
N VAL A 60 22.95 -7.33 -3.09
CA VAL A 60 22.05 -8.45 -3.44
C VAL A 60 22.03 -9.54 -2.36
N GLU A 61 23.17 -9.77 -1.70
CA GLU A 61 23.36 -10.88 -0.76
C GLU A 61 22.44 -10.79 0.47
N ALA A 62 21.99 -9.59 0.83
CA ALA A 62 21.04 -9.38 1.93
C ALA A 62 19.57 -9.72 1.54
N LEU A 63 19.26 -9.75 0.25
CA LEU A 63 17.91 -10.05 -0.25
C LEU A 63 17.68 -11.55 -0.48
N LEU A 64 18.77 -12.31 -0.61
CA LEU A 64 18.69 -13.72 -0.89
C LEU A 64 18.55 -14.53 0.40
N PRO A 65 17.72 -15.59 0.41
CA PRO A 65 17.68 -16.53 1.50
C PRO A 65 19.09 -17.05 1.81
N GLN A 66 19.47 -17.07 3.09
CA GLN A 66 20.79 -17.51 3.54
C GLN A 66 21.08 -18.96 3.11
N GLU A 67 20.03 -19.75 2.92
CA GLU A 67 20.03 -21.13 2.46
C GLU A 67 20.59 -21.30 1.04
N LEU A 68 20.55 -20.25 0.21
CA LEU A 68 21.09 -20.28 -1.16
C LEU A 68 22.60 -20.02 -1.23
N GLN A 69 23.20 -19.47 -0.17
CA GLN A 69 24.62 -19.12 -0.15
C GLN A 69 25.55 -20.32 -0.42
N PRO A 70 25.36 -21.52 0.17
CA PRO A 70 26.20 -22.69 -0.12
C PRO A 70 26.06 -23.20 -1.57
N VAL A 71 24.86 -23.11 -2.14
CA VAL A 71 24.59 -23.50 -3.53
C VAL A 71 25.32 -22.56 -4.47
N PHE A 72 25.22 -21.26 -4.24
CA PHE A 72 25.91 -20.25 -5.05
C PHE A 72 27.43 -20.35 -4.93
N GLY A 73 27.96 -20.65 -3.74
CA GLY A 73 29.38 -20.94 -3.54
C GLY A 73 29.86 -22.14 -4.36
N THR A 74 29.07 -23.23 -4.36
CA THR A 74 29.39 -24.43 -5.16
C THR A 74 29.36 -24.14 -6.66
N LEU A 75 28.33 -23.43 -7.14
CA LEU A 75 28.21 -23.03 -8.54
C LEU A 75 29.36 -22.10 -8.96
N ARG A 76 29.82 -21.23 -8.06
CA ARG A 76 30.98 -20.36 -8.28
C ARG A 76 32.27 -21.17 -8.42
N ASN A 77 32.46 -22.19 -7.58
CA ASN A 77 33.65 -23.06 -7.61
C ASN A 77 33.78 -23.88 -8.89
N ILE A 78 32.66 -24.23 -9.55
CA ILE A 78 32.67 -24.94 -10.84
C ILE A 78 32.74 -24.01 -12.06
N GLY A 79 33.00 -22.72 -11.84
CA GLY A 79 33.21 -21.74 -12.92
C GLY A 79 31.97 -20.95 -13.34
N LEU A 80 30.83 -21.10 -12.69
CA LEU A 80 29.59 -20.37 -13.02
C LEU A 80 29.45 -19.03 -12.27
N GLY A 81 30.52 -18.53 -11.64
CA GLY A 81 30.49 -17.30 -10.84
C GLY A 81 29.91 -16.08 -11.57
N GLY A 82 30.31 -15.86 -12.82
CA GLY A 82 29.78 -14.76 -13.63
C GLY A 82 28.28 -14.88 -13.91
N LYS A 83 27.74 -16.10 -14.04
CA LYS A 83 26.31 -16.32 -14.23
C LYS A 83 25.52 -16.06 -12.94
N ILE A 84 26.09 -16.44 -11.79
CA ILE A 84 25.51 -16.13 -10.47
C ILE A 84 25.46 -14.62 -10.25
N ASP A 85 26.50 -13.88 -10.65
CA ASP A 85 26.50 -12.41 -10.54
C ASP A 85 25.41 -11.76 -11.41
N GLU A 86 25.12 -12.32 -12.58
CA GLU A 86 24.01 -11.89 -13.44
C GLU A 86 22.65 -12.16 -12.80
N VAL A 87 22.44 -13.37 -12.27
CA VAL A 87 21.21 -13.74 -11.54
C VAL A 87 20.99 -12.81 -10.36
N ASN A 88 22.04 -12.53 -9.60
CA ASN A 88 22.00 -11.62 -8.47
C ASN A 88 21.55 -10.21 -8.89
N LYS A 89 22.11 -9.67 -9.98
CA LYS A 89 21.68 -8.36 -10.52
C LYS A 89 20.22 -8.37 -10.95
N GLN A 90 19.75 -9.44 -11.59
CA GLN A 90 18.35 -9.57 -12.00
C GLN A 90 17.42 -9.56 -10.78
N ILE A 91 17.79 -10.27 -9.71
CA ILE A 91 16.99 -10.31 -8.48
C ILE A 91 16.89 -8.92 -7.85
N VAL A 92 17.98 -8.18 -7.68
CA VAL A 92 17.93 -6.79 -7.18
C VAL A 92 17.06 -5.89 -8.05
N SER A 93 17.17 -6.03 -9.37
CA SER A 93 16.36 -5.25 -10.31
C SER A 93 14.86 -5.55 -10.12
N VAL A 94 14.48 -6.82 -10.03
CA VAL A 94 13.08 -7.23 -9.80
C VAL A 94 12.60 -6.79 -8.42
N SER A 95 13.42 -6.88 -7.37
CA SER A 95 13.09 -6.35 -6.04
C SER A 95 12.81 -4.85 -6.07
N GLY A 96 13.57 -4.08 -6.86
CA GLY A 96 13.31 -2.65 -7.09
C GLY A 96 11.93 -2.40 -7.71
N VAL A 97 11.56 -3.19 -8.72
CA VAL A 97 10.23 -3.14 -9.36
C VAL A 97 9.13 -3.47 -8.36
N VAL A 98 9.30 -4.51 -7.53
CA VAL A 98 8.31 -4.90 -6.51
C VAL A 98 8.06 -3.77 -5.49
N VAL A 99 9.12 -3.08 -5.05
CA VAL A 99 8.99 -1.93 -4.12
C VAL A 99 8.24 -0.77 -4.77
N GLU A 100 8.51 -0.49 -6.05
CA GLU A 100 7.83 0.55 -6.80
C GLU A 100 6.33 0.24 -7.02
N GLU A 101 6.03 -0.97 -7.50
CA GLU A 101 4.64 -1.44 -7.69
C GLU A 101 3.84 -1.43 -6.39
N SER A 102 4.46 -1.85 -5.29
CA SER A 102 3.86 -1.77 -3.95
C SER A 102 3.50 -0.32 -3.58
N GLY A 103 4.31 0.64 -4.02
CA GLY A 103 4.05 2.06 -3.86
C GLY A 103 2.85 2.56 -4.64
N TYR A 104 2.70 2.15 -5.90
CA TYR A 104 1.53 2.50 -6.70
C TYR A 104 0.24 1.89 -6.14
N ILE A 105 0.29 0.64 -5.68
CA ILE A 105 -0.85 -0.02 -5.02
C ILE A 105 -1.28 0.74 -3.78
N MET A 106 -0.32 1.13 -2.93
CA MET A 106 -0.57 1.89 -1.70
C MET A 106 -1.16 3.27 -2.00
N ALA A 107 -0.59 3.99 -2.98
CA ALA A 107 -1.09 5.30 -3.37
C ALA A 107 -2.54 5.23 -3.86
N ASP A 108 -2.90 4.21 -4.64
CA ASP A 108 -4.27 4.03 -5.08
C ASP A 108 -5.21 3.61 -3.95
N ALA A 109 -4.75 2.77 -3.03
CA ALA A 109 -5.51 2.43 -1.82
C ALA A 109 -5.85 3.68 -0.99
N ILE A 110 -4.91 4.61 -0.84
CA ILE A 110 -5.10 5.87 -0.12
C ILE A 110 -6.11 6.78 -0.85
N LYS A 111 -6.10 6.81 -2.19
CA LYS A 111 -7.08 7.58 -2.98
C LYS A 111 -8.51 7.11 -2.74
N GLU A 112 -8.72 5.81 -2.55
CA GLU A 112 -10.02 5.17 -2.32
C GLU A 112 -10.55 5.33 -0.88
N LEU A 113 -9.82 6.03 0.01
CA LEU A 113 -10.31 6.30 1.37
C LEU A 113 -11.54 7.23 1.37
N THR A 114 -12.54 6.83 2.14
CA THR A 114 -13.80 7.54 2.37
C THR A 114 -13.77 8.31 3.69
N PHE A 115 -14.83 9.10 3.94
CA PHE A 115 -15.01 9.76 5.25
C PHE A 115 -15.11 8.75 6.39
N THR A 116 -15.89 7.68 6.20
CA THR A 116 -16.07 6.62 7.20
C THR A 116 -14.74 5.95 7.55
N ASP A 117 -13.89 5.71 6.55
CA ASP A 117 -12.55 5.18 6.78
C ASP A 117 -11.73 6.16 7.63
N ALA A 118 -11.81 7.46 7.33
CA ALA A 118 -11.09 8.48 8.09
C ALA A 118 -11.55 8.55 9.56
N VAL A 119 -12.85 8.50 9.81
CA VAL A 119 -13.41 8.42 11.16
C VAL A 119 -12.94 7.14 11.86
N ALA A 120 -12.94 6.00 11.17
CA ALA A 120 -12.47 4.74 11.73
C ALA A 120 -10.99 4.77 12.10
N VAL A 121 -10.15 5.46 11.32
CA VAL A 121 -8.73 5.65 11.65
C VAL A 121 -8.54 6.58 12.85
N VAL A 122 -9.28 7.69 12.91
CA VAL A 122 -9.13 8.71 13.98
C VAL A 122 -9.69 8.23 15.32
N THR A 123 -10.84 7.57 15.30
CA THR A 123 -11.54 7.09 16.52
C THR A 123 -11.16 5.67 16.90
N GLY A 124 -10.49 4.96 15.98
CA GLY A 124 -10.07 3.58 16.17
C GLY A 124 -8.94 3.42 17.17
N GLY A 125 -8.76 2.17 17.60
CA GLY A 125 -7.67 1.78 18.48
C GLY A 125 -6.33 1.61 17.75
N LYS A 126 -5.42 0.93 18.43
CA LYS A 126 -4.15 0.49 17.85
C LYS A 126 -4.43 -0.28 16.54
N ASP A 127 -3.68 0.04 15.49
CA ASP A 127 -3.73 -0.59 14.17
C ASP A 127 -4.94 -0.26 13.27
N ALA A 128 -5.80 0.70 13.65
CA ALA A 128 -6.96 1.10 12.83
C ALA A 128 -6.57 1.54 11.41
N ALA A 129 -5.53 2.37 11.29
CA ALA A 129 -4.96 2.78 10.00
C ALA A 129 -4.50 1.59 9.16
N THR A 130 -3.86 0.60 9.79
CA THR A 130 -3.35 -0.60 9.12
C THR A 130 -4.48 -1.48 8.61
N GLN A 131 -5.56 -1.64 9.39
CA GLN A 131 -6.73 -2.43 8.97
C GLN A 131 -7.43 -1.80 7.77
N VAL A 132 -7.69 -0.50 7.85
CA VAL A 132 -8.29 0.26 6.75
C VAL A 132 -7.42 0.19 5.50
N LEU A 133 -6.12 0.46 5.62
CA LEU A 133 -5.20 0.37 4.47
C LEU A 133 -5.15 -1.04 3.89
N ARG A 134 -5.15 -2.10 4.71
CA ARG A 134 -5.16 -3.48 4.23
C ARG A 134 -6.39 -3.77 3.37
N GLU A 135 -7.56 -3.32 3.82
CA GLU A 135 -8.80 -3.46 3.05
C GLU A 135 -8.72 -2.69 1.72
N LYS A 136 -8.31 -1.42 1.74
CA LYS A 136 -8.20 -0.62 0.51
C LYS A 136 -7.13 -1.14 -0.45
N MET A 137 -6.01 -1.65 0.07
CA MET A 137 -4.99 -2.28 -0.73
C MET A 137 -5.51 -3.56 -1.38
N TYR A 138 -6.28 -4.38 -0.66
CA TYR A 138 -6.91 -5.57 -1.25
C TYR A 138 -7.82 -5.19 -2.42
N ILE A 139 -8.66 -4.18 -2.24
CA ILE A 139 -9.53 -3.66 -3.31
C ILE A 139 -8.70 -3.16 -4.50
N SER A 140 -7.64 -2.40 -4.25
CA SER A 140 -6.74 -1.86 -5.28
C SER A 140 -6.01 -2.96 -6.07
N VAL A 141 -5.50 -3.99 -5.38
CA VAL A 141 -4.87 -5.17 -5.99
C VAL A 141 -5.88 -5.95 -6.81
N LYS A 142 -7.05 -6.24 -6.23
CA LYS A 142 -8.12 -6.97 -6.92
C LYS A 142 -8.52 -6.25 -8.20
N LYS A 143 -8.77 -4.94 -8.14
CA LYS A 143 -9.13 -4.11 -9.30
C LYS A 143 -8.06 -4.16 -10.39
N ARG A 144 -6.77 -4.04 -10.03
CA ARG A 144 -5.66 -4.15 -10.99
C ARG A 144 -5.62 -5.53 -11.64
N TYR A 145 -5.75 -6.59 -10.84
CA TYR A 145 -5.67 -7.96 -11.31
C TYR A 145 -6.87 -8.34 -12.19
N SER A 146 -8.09 -8.00 -11.77
CA SER A 146 -9.31 -8.12 -12.57
C SER A 146 -9.14 -7.43 -13.92
N GLY A 147 -8.64 -6.17 -13.94
CA GLY A 147 -8.43 -5.44 -15.19
C GLY A 147 -7.42 -6.13 -16.12
N ARG A 148 -6.34 -6.70 -15.58
CA ARG A 148 -5.39 -7.48 -16.37
C ARG A 148 -6.00 -8.78 -16.88
N LEU A 149 -6.83 -9.46 -16.08
CA LEU A 149 -7.54 -10.66 -16.50
C LEU A 149 -8.56 -10.36 -17.61
N ASP A 150 -9.26 -9.22 -17.54
CA ASP A 150 -10.16 -8.78 -18.62
C ASP A 150 -9.41 -8.65 -19.95
N GLU A 151 -8.23 -8.01 -19.95
CA GLU A 151 -7.39 -7.89 -21.14
C GLU A 151 -6.99 -9.26 -21.71
N GLU A 152 -6.56 -10.20 -20.87
CA GLU A 152 -6.10 -11.52 -21.30
C GLU A 152 -7.26 -12.41 -21.77
N LEU A 153 -8.41 -12.37 -21.10
CA LEU A 153 -9.60 -13.12 -21.48
C LEU A 153 -10.17 -12.64 -22.83
N GLN A 154 -10.08 -11.35 -23.12
CA GLN A 154 -10.46 -10.80 -24.42
C GLN A 154 -9.53 -11.27 -25.55
N LYS A 155 -8.21 -11.36 -25.30
CA LYS A 155 -7.26 -11.93 -26.27
C LYS A 155 -7.54 -13.41 -26.57
N GLY A 156 -8.03 -14.15 -25.58
CA GLY A 156 -8.41 -15.57 -25.70
C GLY A 156 -9.69 -15.85 -26.50
N GLY A 157 -10.26 -14.86 -27.21
CA GLY A 157 -11.48 -15.01 -28.01
C GLY A 157 -12.77 -14.65 -27.28
N GLY A 158 -12.72 -14.27 -25.99
CA GLY A 158 -13.84 -13.67 -25.26
C GLY A 158 -15.03 -14.59 -24.94
N ASP A 159 -15.05 -15.83 -25.43
CA ASP A 159 -16.16 -16.77 -25.20
C ASP A 159 -16.38 -17.05 -23.71
N ALA A 160 -15.33 -17.20 -22.92
CA ALA A 160 -15.44 -17.41 -21.48
C ALA A 160 -16.18 -16.23 -20.79
N VAL A 161 -15.85 -15.00 -21.17
CA VAL A 161 -16.52 -13.78 -20.67
C VAL A 161 -17.98 -13.74 -21.13
N LYS A 162 -18.24 -14.11 -22.39
CA LYS A 162 -19.58 -14.14 -22.98
C LYS A 162 -20.51 -15.14 -22.31
N TYR A 163 -20.04 -16.34 -21.98
CA TYR A 163 -20.87 -17.40 -21.41
C TYR A 163 -20.93 -17.39 -19.88
N TRP A 164 -20.04 -16.65 -19.20
CA TRP A 164 -20.00 -16.54 -17.74
C TRP A 164 -21.34 -16.13 -17.08
N PRO A 165 -22.08 -15.10 -17.55
CA PRO A 165 -23.35 -14.72 -16.94
C PRO A 165 -24.40 -15.83 -17.05
N ILE A 166 -24.36 -16.65 -18.10
CA ILE A 166 -25.31 -17.75 -18.29
C ILE A 166 -25.02 -18.86 -17.27
N ALA A 167 -23.75 -19.24 -17.13
CA ALA A 167 -23.32 -20.27 -16.19
C ALA A 167 -23.59 -19.88 -14.72
N THR A 168 -23.24 -18.65 -14.34
CA THR A 168 -23.46 -18.14 -12.98
C THR A 168 -24.94 -18.01 -12.65
N ASN A 169 -25.78 -17.52 -13.57
CA ASN A 169 -27.23 -17.49 -13.36
C ASN A 169 -27.81 -18.89 -13.15
N ALA A 170 -27.41 -19.88 -13.95
CA ALA A 170 -27.87 -21.25 -13.80
C ALA A 170 -27.43 -21.85 -12.45
N TYR A 171 -26.18 -21.65 -12.04
CA TYR A 171 -25.67 -22.07 -10.73
C TYR A 171 -26.42 -21.39 -9.57
N ASN A 172 -26.64 -20.09 -9.67
CA ASN A 172 -27.30 -19.28 -8.65
C ASN A 172 -28.78 -19.62 -8.46
N LEU A 173 -29.45 -20.29 -9.39
CA LEU A 173 -30.84 -20.74 -9.17
C LEU A 173 -30.96 -21.76 -8.04
N PHE A 174 -29.93 -22.59 -7.85
CA PHE A 174 -29.99 -23.73 -6.93
C PHE A 174 -28.95 -23.67 -5.81
N SER A 175 -27.94 -22.82 -5.93
CA SER A 175 -26.91 -22.66 -4.90
C SER A 175 -27.35 -21.73 -3.75
N LYS A 176 -26.95 -22.07 -2.53
CA LYS A 176 -27.02 -21.18 -1.36
C LYS A 176 -25.92 -20.12 -1.42
N ASP A 177 -24.73 -20.50 -1.86
CA ASP A 177 -23.59 -19.61 -2.03
C ASP A 177 -23.63 -19.04 -3.45
N LYS A 178 -23.96 -17.76 -3.58
CA LYS A 178 -24.10 -17.11 -4.89
C LYS A 178 -22.73 -16.74 -5.46
N VAL A 179 -22.58 -16.92 -6.77
CA VAL A 179 -21.46 -16.38 -7.54
C VAL A 179 -21.91 -15.05 -8.13
N GLU A 180 -21.26 -13.97 -7.72
CA GLU A 180 -21.55 -12.60 -8.17
C GLU A 180 -20.30 -11.99 -8.84
N GLY A 181 -20.53 -11.05 -9.75
CA GLY A 181 -19.46 -10.32 -10.43
C GLY A 181 -19.04 -10.89 -11.80
N THR A 182 -18.04 -10.24 -12.40
CA THR A 182 -17.48 -10.65 -13.69
C THR A 182 -16.62 -11.91 -13.54
N LEU A 183 -16.29 -12.58 -14.66
CA LEU A 183 -15.36 -13.71 -14.66
C LEU A 183 -14.00 -13.29 -14.08
N SER A 184 -13.53 -12.10 -14.42
CA SER A 184 -12.27 -11.55 -13.92
C SER A 184 -12.31 -11.29 -12.42
N ASP A 185 -13.41 -10.75 -11.90
CA ASP A 185 -13.57 -10.52 -10.46
C ASP A 185 -13.71 -11.80 -9.65
N PHE A 186 -14.18 -12.88 -10.28
CA PHE A 186 -14.27 -14.19 -9.65
C PHE A 186 -12.91 -14.90 -9.55
N ILE A 187 -12.03 -14.68 -10.53
CA ILE A 187 -10.68 -15.29 -10.57
C ILE A 187 -9.67 -14.48 -9.74
N ALA A 188 -9.85 -13.16 -9.64
CA ALA A 188 -8.98 -12.23 -8.91
C ALA A 188 -9.15 -12.28 -7.38
#